data_AF-A0A9E6JFB5-F1
#
_entry.id   AF-A0A9E6JFB5-F1
#
_cell.length_a   1.000
_cell.length_b   1.000
_cell.length_c   1.000
_cell.angle_alpha   90.00
_cell.angle_beta   90.00
_cell.angle_gamma   90.00
#
_symmetry.space_group_name_H-M   'P 1'
#
loop_
_entity.id
_entity.type
_entity.pdbx_description
1 polymer ?
#
loop_
_entity_poly.entity_id
_entity_poly.type
_entity_poly.pdbx_seq_one_letter_code
_entity_poly.pdbx_strand_id
1 'polypeptide(L)'
;MGNITSELFPVLKQHISDNLKNLASLGVEFSIFEPTSTGLKKSILDATQPVRTHFELESFHFYWEQEQGPEYKSITDAVLLTDDSATKSVASFYRPMTKKGDPRMWFRGLSNFAEAGDKVAIIIQNQIPYLINLSQYQISESLNKQDSFIRKFFDEITNRSGNVSTELLTKLRQLAKRPFPALRAGDTAIGYTLETMLGIEANSSKKPDYKGIEIKSGRGVKTRTTLFAQVADWSNSPCKKSAEILNKYGYERGDDFKLYCTISTQKENSQGLSFIYDSITDELQEWYRKSELVAVWPGDLLRKRLKEKHTETFWVEANSQTIDGVEHFQLLSVTHTRSPIASQLMPLLQSGVITMDHLIKRNAKGRVSEKGPLFKMNKGDLDLLFPDPITYVLG
;
A
#
# COMPACT_ATOMS: atom_id res chain seq x y z
N MET A 1 -20.15 27.16 -28.49
CA MET A 1 -19.76 26.95 -27.08
C MET A 1 -19.49 25.47 -26.89
N GLY A 2 -18.28 25.03 -27.25
CA GLY A 2 -17.90 23.63 -27.24
C GLY A 2 -17.44 23.16 -25.86
N ASN A 3 -17.83 21.94 -25.49
CA ASN A 3 -17.07 20.89 -24.78
C ASN A 3 -15.97 21.19 -23.74
N ILE A 4 -15.91 22.37 -23.11
CA ILE A 4 -14.94 22.66 -22.04
C ILE A 4 -15.11 21.67 -20.87
N THR A 5 -16.34 21.25 -20.55
CA THR A 5 -16.61 20.31 -19.47
C THR A 5 -16.13 18.88 -19.77
N SER A 6 -16.23 18.38 -21.01
CA SER A 6 -15.86 16.99 -21.32
C SER A 6 -14.35 16.74 -21.37
N GLU A 7 -13.55 17.77 -21.67
CA GLU A 7 -12.07 17.68 -21.64
C GLU A 7 -11.50 17.92 -20.23
N LEU A 8 -12.18 18.74 -19.42
CA LEU A 8 -11.75 19.05 -18.05
C LEU A 8 -11.83 17.83 -17.11
N PHE A 9 -12.83 16.95 -17.29
CA PHE A 9 -12.98 15.75 -16.45
C PHE A 9 -11.84 14.72 -16.61
N PRO A 10 -11.42 14.33 -17.83
CA PRO A 10 -10.24 13.48 -18.04
C PRO A 10 -8.95 14.11 -17.49
N VAL A 11 -8.74 15.40 -17.70
CA VAL A 11 -7.55 16.12 -17.22
C VAL A 11 -7.50 16.14 -15.69
N LEU A 12 -8.63 16.44 -15.03
CA LEU A 12 -8.71 16.41 -13.57
C LEU A 12 -8.47 15.00 -13.02
N LYS A 13 -8.99 13.96 -13.68
CA LYS A 13 -8.70 12.57 -13.29
C LYS A 13 -7.22 12.22 -13.42
N GLN A 14 -6.57 12.65 -14.50
CA GLN A 14 -5.14 12.44 -14.70
C GLN A 14 -4.32 13.18 -13.64
N HIS A 15 -4.64 14.47 -13.40
CA HIS A 15 -4.00 15.30 -12.38
C HIS A 15 -4.06 14.65 -10.99
N ILE A 16 -5.24 14.22 -10.56
CA ILE A 16 -5.38 13.50 -9.28
C ILE A 16 -4.56 12.22 -9.30
N SER A 17 -4.67 11.40 -10.35
CA SER A 17 -3.90 10.16 -10.48
C SER A 17 -2.39 10.39 -10.37
N ASP A 18 -1.87 11.44 -11.00
CA ASP A 18 -0.45 11.80 -10.93
C ASP A 18 -0.06 12.22 -9.52
N ASN A 19 -0.90 12.99 -8.84
CA ASN A 19 -0.68 13.35 -7.44
C ASN A 19 -0.65 12.12 -6.52
N LEU A 20 -1.54 11.13 -6.73
CA LEU A 20 -1.51 9.87 -5.97
C LEU A 20 -0.18 9.12 -6.16
N LYS A 21 0.28 9.03 -7.41
CA LYS A 21 1.56 8.40 -7.74
C LYS A 21 2.73 9.12 -7.08
N ASN A 22 2.73 10.46 -7.08
CA ASN A 22 3.76 11.25 -6.41
C ASN A 22 3.73 11.06 -4.88
N LEU A 23 2.56 10.99 -4.25
CA LEU A 23 2.49 10.71 -2.81
C LEU A 23 2.99 9.29 -2.47
N ALA A 24 2.59 8.30 -3.27
CA ALA A 24 3.05 6.92 -3.08
C ALA A 24 4.56 6.77 -3.34
N SER A 25 5.13 7.47 -4.33
CA SER A 25 6.57 7.46 -4.60
C SER A 25 7.40 8.03 -3.43
N LEU A 26 6.85 9.00 -2.70
CA LEU A 26 7.45 9.56 -1.48
C LEU A 26 7.43 8.58 -0.29
N GLY A 27 6.67 7.48 -0.38
CA GLY A 27 6.61 6.46 0.65
C GLY A 27 5.95 6.92 1.93
N VAL A 28 4.93 7.76 1.83
CA VAL A 28 4.13 8.24 2.96
C VAL A 28 2.76 7.55 2.97
N GLU A 29 2.28 7.15 4.15
CA GLU A 29 0.89 6.75 4.31
C GLU A 29 -0.01 7.99 4.21
N PHE A 30 -1.13 7.85 3.50
CA PHE A 30 -2.08 8.93 3.32
C PHE A 30 -3.49 8.39 3.16
N SER A 31 -4.47 9.22 3.46
CA SER A 31 -5.88 8.98 3.13
C SER A 31 -6.45 10.18 2.41
N ILE A 32 -7.49 9.98 1.62
CA ILE A 32 -8.17 11.07 0.89
C ILE A 32 -9.61 11.14 1.34
N PHE A 33 -10.08 12.37 1.51
CA PHE A 33 -11.49 12.66 1.66
C PHE A 33 -11.94 13.71 0.64
N GLU A 34 -13.24 13.74 0.41
CA GLU A 34 -13.89 14.68 -0.49
C GLU A 34 -14.91 15.51 0.32
N PRO A 35 -14.63 16.81 0.57
CA PRO A 35 -15.59 17.65 1.27
C PRO A 35 -16.86 17.81 0.43
N THR A 36 -18.03 17.63 1.05
CA THR A 36 -19.31 17.99 0.44
C THR A 36 -19.64 19.45 0.75
N SER A 37 -20.50 20.08 -0.06
CA SER A 37 -20.94 21.45 0.22
C SER A 37 -21.59 21.57 1.61
N THR A 38 -22.33 20.54 2.05
CA THR A 38 -22.91 20.49 3.39
C THR A 38 -21.84 20.31 4.46
N GLY A 39 -20.85 19.45 4.23
CA GLY A 39 -19.77 19.20 5.17
C GLY A 39 -18.90 20.44 5.41
N LEU A 40 -18.62 21.22 4.37
CA LEU A 40 -17.92 22.51 4.49
C LEU A 40 -18.75 23.54 5.25
N LYS A 41 -20.02 23.73 4.87
CA LYS A 41 -20.94 24.68 5.54
C LYS A 41 -21.13 24.38 7.03
N LYS A 42 -21.27 23.10 7.37
CA LYS A 42 -21.49 22.66 8.75
C LYS A 42 -20.19 22.39 9.51
N SER A 43 -19.03 22.46 8.84
CA SER A 43 -17.73 22.14 9.44
C SER A 43 -17.75 20.74 10.08
N ILE A 44 -18.29 19.75 9.36
CA ILE A 44 -18.37 18.36 9.83
C ILE A 44 -18.27 17.41 8.64
N LEU A 45 -17.33 16.47 8.73
CA LEU A 45 -17.06 15.49 7.69
C LEU A 45 -17.19 14.08 8.26
N ASP A 46 -17.48 13.13 7.38
CA ASP A 46 -17.37 11.72 7.68
C ASP A 46 -15.90 11.30 7.65
N ALA A 47 -15.44 10.69 8.73
CA ALA A 47 -14.22 9.90 8.76
C ALA A 47 -14.52 8.56 8.09
N THR A 48 -14.42 8.55 6.77
CA THR A 48 -14.66 7.37 5.94
C THR A 48 -13.72 6.23 6.34
N GLN A 49 -14.08 4.99 5.98
CA GLN A 49 -13.26 3.82 6.32
C GLN A 49 -11.78 3.96 5.92
N PRO A 50 -11.40 4.45 4.70
CA PRO A 50 -9.99 4.67 4.37
C PRO A 50 -9.27 5.65 5.30
N VAL A 51 -9.93 6.71 5.77
CA VAL A 51 -9.37 7.66 6.74
C VAL A 51 -9.15 6.99 8.09
N ARG A 52 -10.14 6.22 8.57
CA ARG A 52 -10.04 5.48 9.84
C ARG A 52 -8.91 4.46 9.80
N THR A 53 -8.86 3.64 8.75
CA THR A 53 -7.77 2.68 8.53
C THR A 53 -6.40 3.36 8.50
N HIS A 54 -6.27 4.50 7.81
CA HIS A 54 -5.00 5.26 7.79
C HIS A 54 -4.61 5.75 9.19
N PHE A 55 -5.54 6.30 9.96
CA PHE A 55 -5.26 6.76 11.33
C PHE A 55 -4.85 5.61 12.26
N GLU A 56 -5.46 4.43 12.11
CA GLU A 56 -5.10 3.24 12.87
C GLU A 56 -3.71 2.70 12.47
N LEU A 57 -3.40 2.67 11.16
CA LEU A 57 -2.09 2.26 10.65
C LEU A 57 -0.95 3.14 11.19
N GLU A 58 -1.20 4.44 11.31
CA GLU A 58 -0.26 5.42 11.86
C GLU A 58 -0.32 5.53 13.39
N SER A 59 -1.15 4.71 14.06
CA SER A 59 -1.37 4.79 15.52
C SER A 59 -1.72 6.21 16.01
N PHE A 60 -2.45 6.94 15.17
CA PHE A 60 -2.81 8.33 15.40
C PHE A 60 -4.13 8.46 16.15
N HIS A 61 -5.15 7.71 15.73
CA HIS A 61 -6.46 7.75 16.37
C HIS A 61 -7.25 6.46 16.11
N PHE A 62 -7.81 5.88 17.18
CA PHE A 62 -8.60 4.65 17.14
C PHE A 62 -10.05 4.97 17.50
N TYR A 63 -10.91 5.16 16.48
CA TYR A 63 -12.30 5.52 16.72
C TYR A 63 -13.07 4.46 17.52
N TRP A 64 -12.73 3.17 17.36
CA TRP A 64 -13.41 2.09 18.05
C TRP A 64 -13.15 2.08 19.57
N GLU A 65 -12.09 2.74 20.05
CA GLU A 65 -11.81 2.97 21.48
C GLU A 65 -12.55 4.19 22.04
N GLN A 66 -13.10 5.05 21.18
CA GLN A 66 -13.73 6.30 21.58
C GLN A 66 -15.19 6.09 22.00
N GLU A 67 -15.58 6.69 23.12
CA GLU A 67 -16.98 6.79 23.52
C GLU A 67 -17.80 7.65 22.54
N GLN A 68 -19.12 7.43 22.51
CA GLN A 68 -20.02 8.19 21.64
C GLN A 68 -20.42 9.51 22.28
N GLY A 69 -20.42 10.58 21.50
CA GLY A 69 -20.86 11.89 21.92
C GLY A 69 -19.83 12.98 21.61
N PRO A 70 -20.26 14.23 21.36
CA PRO A 70 -19.35 15.36 21.19
C PRO A 70 -18.49 15.67 22.43
N GLU A 71 -18.91 15.21 23.62
CA GLU A 71 -18.18 15.33 24.89
C GLU A 71 -16.91 14.47 24.94
N TYR A 72 -16.83 13.40 24.15
CA TYR A 72 -15.66 12.52 24.04
C TYR A 72 -14.77 12.87 22.85
N LYS A 73 -14.95 14.06 22.29
CA LYS A 73 -14.20 14.54 21.13
C LYS A 73 -12.71 14.61 21.44
N SER A 74 -11.92 13.95 20.61
CA SER A 74 -10.47 14.10 20.59
C SER A 74 -10.11 15.35 19.79
N ILE A 75 -9.27 16.22 20.34
CA ILE A 75 -8.81 17.45 19.70
C ILE A 75 -7.29 17.42 19.61
N THR A 76 -6.76 17.79 18.46
CA THR A 76 -5.31 17.90 18.23
C THR A 76 -5.00 19.05 17.28
N ASP A 77 -3.74 19.45 17.22
CA ASP A 77 -3.27 20.41 16.22
C ASP A 77 -3.36 19.79 14.83
N ALA A 78 -3.50 20.64 13.81
CA ALA A 78 -3.48 20.24 12.41
C ALA A 78 -2.77 21.30 11.57
N VAL A 79 -2.42 20.97 10.33
CA VAL A 79 -1.80 21.95 9.42
C VAL A 79 -2.49 21.89 8.06
N LEU A 80 -2.93 23.04 7.56
CA LEU A 80 -3.37 23.21 6.18
C LEU A 80 -2.16 23.66 5.36
N LEU A 81 -1.71 22.79 4.46
CA LEU A 81 -0.43 22.94 3.76
C LEU A 81 -0.66 23.33 2.30
N THR A 82 -0.04 24.44 1.90
CA THR A 82 0.00 24.95 0.53
C THR A 82 1.44 25.16 0.09
N ASP A 83 1.67 25.52 -1.18
CA ASP A 83 3.01 25.98 -1.60
C ASP A 83 3.46 27.22 -0.81
N ASP A 84 2.54 28.13 -0.50
CA ASP A 84 2.87 29.44 0.08
C ASP A 84 2.87 29.46 1.62
N SER A 85 2.26 28.47 2.28
CA SER A 85 2.11 28.49 3.75
C SER A 85 1.92 27.10 4.38
N ALA A 86 2.30 27.00 5.64
CA ALA A 86 1.89 25.92 6.55
C ALA A 86 0.98 26.52 7.64
N THR A 87 -0.31 26.64 7.35
CA THR A 87 -1.26 27.32 8.23
C THR A 87 -1.68 26.41 9.38
N LYS A 88 -1.38 26.82 10.62
CA LYS A 88 -1.83 26.11 11.83
C LYS A 88 -3.35 26.04 11.90
N SER A 89 -3.84 24.86 12.21
CA SER A 89 -5.25 24.52 12.32
C SER A 89 -5.46 23.63 13.55
N VAL A 90 -6.72 23.25 13.79
CA VAL A 90 -7.14 22.34 14.84
C VAL A 90 -7.99 21.27 14.19
N ALA A 91 -7.70 20.01 14.49
CA ALA A 91 -8.53 18.88 14.11
C ALA A 91 -9.38 18.41 15.30
N SER A 92 -10.57 17.90 15.01
CA SER A 92 -11.34 17.17 16.01
C SER A 92 -12.01 15.93 15.46
N PHE A 93 -12.04 14.87 16.26
CA PHE A 93 -12.54 13.55 15.90
C PHE A 93 -13.53 13.07 16.96
N TYR A 94 -14.72 12.61 16.55
CA TYR A 94 -15.69 12.07 17.51
C TYR A 94 -16.66 11.07 16.90
N ARG A 95 -17.23 10.18 17.72
CA ARG A 95 -18.33 9.29 17.33
C ARG A 95 -19.68 9.93 17.64
N PRO A 96 -20.60 10.09 16.68
CA PRO A 96 -21.91 10.69 16.95
C PRO A 96 -22.81 9.76 17.77
N MET A 97 -23.75 10.34 18.53
CA MET A 97 -24.73 9.60 19.35
C MET A 97 -25.76 8.80 18.52
N THR A 98 -26.06 9.25 17.29
CA THR A 98 -27.15 8.72 16.48
C THR A 98 -26.65 7.75 15.40
N LYS A 99 -26.89 6.44 15.62
CA LYS A 99 -26.72 5.28 14.70
C LYS A 99 -25.28 4.96 14.20
N LYS A 100 -25.17 3.77 13.58
CA LYS A 100 -24.01 3.11 12.91
C LYS A 100 -23.37 3.90 11.75
N GLY A 101 -23.49 5.23 11.70
CA GLY A 101 -22.84 6.04 10.66
C GLY A 101 -21.33 6.14 10.90
N ASP A 102 -20.58 6.61 9.89
CA ASP A 102 -19.16 6.88 10.05
C ASP A 102 -18.93 7.88 11.22
N PRO A 103 -17.86 7.68 12.00
CA PRO A 103 -17.37 8.71 12.90
C PRO A 103 -17.09 10.02 12.18
N ARG A 104 -16.97 11.11 12.92
CA ARG A 104 -16.84 12.45 12.37
C ARG A 104 -15.43 12.97 12.53
N MET A 105 -15.02 13.77 11.57
CA MET A 105 -13.81 14.58 11.62
C MET A 105 -14.11 16.02 11.23
N TRP A 106 -13.27 16.94 11.71
CA TRP A 106 -13.34 18.35 11.39
C TRP A 106 -11.94 18.96 11.41
N PHE A 107 -11.71 19.93 10.53
CA PHE A 107 -10.48 20.71 10.47
C PHE A 107 -10.84 22.21 10.41
N ARG A 108 -10.33 22.99 11.35
CA ARG A 108 -10.60 24.43 11.41
C ARG A 108 -10.05 25.12 10.16
N GLY A 109 -10.86 25.97 9.54
CA GLY A 109 -10.46 26.73 8.34
C GLY A 109 -10.56 25.96 7.03
N LEU A 110 -11.04 24.71 7.04
CA LEU A 110 -11.16 23.90 5.82
C LEU A 110 -12.01 24.56 4.71
N SER A 111 -13.07 25.28 5.07
CA SER A 111 -13.92 26.00 4.10
C SER A 111 -13.19 27.09 3.30
N ASN A 112 -12.04 27.56 3.79
CA ASN A 112 -11.20 28.52 3.09
C ASN A 112 -10.07 27.85 2.31
N PHE A 113 -9.92 26.53 2.46
CA PHE A 113 -8.81 25.73 1.92
C PHE A 113 -9.25 24.76 0.82
N ALA A 114 -10.52 24.35 0.83
CA ALA A 114 -11.05 23.39 -0.13
C ALA A 114 -12.48 23.75 -0.54
N GLU A 115 -12.80 23.46 -1.80
CA GLU A 115 -14.14 23.52 -2.34
C GLU A 115 -14.84 22.15 -2.27
N ALA A 116 -16.16 22.15 -2.50
CA ALA A 116 -16.91 20.90 -2.51
C ALA A 116 -16.51 20.06 -3.73
N GLY A 117 -16.14 18.80 -3.50
CA GLY A 117 -15.67 17.89 -4.54
C GLY A 117 -14.14 17.78 -4.65
N ASP A 118 -13.41 18.70 -4.02
CA ASP A 118 -11.95 18.65 -3.96
C ASP A 118 -11.47 17.35 -3.29
N LYS A 119 -10.34 16.83 -3.76
CA LYS A 119 -9.66 15.68 -3.16
C LYS A 119 -8.59 16.20 -2.21
N VAL A 120 -8.82 16.05 -0.91
CA VAL A 120 -7.89 16.51 0.12
C VAL A 120 -7.20 15.29 0.73
N ALA A 121 -5.88 15.25 0.63
CA ALA A 121 -5.06 14.25 1.30
C ALA A 121 -4.84 14.63 2.76
N ILE A 122 -4.82 13.64 3.63
CA ILE A 122 -4.36 13.73 5.02
C ILE A 122 -3.10 12.86 5.12
N ILE A 123 -2.03 13.43 5.63
CA ILE A 123 -0.77 12.75 5.96
C ILE A 123 -0.51 12.97 7.44
N ILE A 124 -0.24 11.92 8.21
CA ILE A 124 0.11 12.05 9.62
C ILE A 124 1.63 12.15 9.74
N GLN A 125 2.11 13.18 10.45
CA GLN A 125 3.52 13.33 10.76
C GLN A 125 3.68 13.81 12.20
N ASN A 126 4.44 13.07 13.02
CA ASN A 126 4.62 13.35 14.45
C ASN A 126 3.29 13.54 15.21
N GLN A 127 2.31 12.67 14.98
CA GLN A 127 0.95 12.77 15.55
C GLN A 127 0.18 14.05 15.18
N ILE A 128 0.56 14.72 14.08
CA ILE A 128 -0.15 15.90 13.56
C ILE A 128 -0.65 15.58 12.14
N PRO A 129 -1.95 15.75 11.83
CA PRO A 129 -2.48 15.67 10.48
C PRO A 129 -2.13 16.92 9.66
N TYR A 130 -1.50 16.70 8.52
CA TYR A 130 -1.22 17.68 7.48
C TYR A 130 -2.18 17.45 6.31
N LEU A 131 -2.83 18.52 5.85
CA LEU A 131 -3.79 18.48 4.76
C LEU A 131 -3.19 19.13 3.52
N ILE A 132 -3.27 18.45 2.38
CA ILE A 132 -2.88 18.98 1.07
C ILE A 132 -4.07 18.83 0.12
N ASN A 133 -4.48 19.92 -0.53
CA ASN A 133 -5.54 19.89 -1.52
C ASN A 133 -5.00 19.41 -2.87
N LEU A 134 -5.19 18.13 -3.18
CA LEU A 134 -4.69 17.51 -4.41
C LEU A 134 -5.44 17.96 -5.67
N SER A 135 -6.57 18.66 -5.53
CA SER A 135 -7.28 19.25 -6.68
C SER A 135 -6.74 20.62 -7.07
N GLN A 136 -6.03 21.29 -6.16
CA GLN A 136 -5.49 22.64 -6.38
C GLN A 136 -3.97 22.63 -6.60
N TYR A 137 -3.25 21.65 -6.05
CA TYR A 137 -1.79 21.58 -6.13
C TYR A 137 -1.32 20.35 -6.90
N GLN A 138 -0.43 20.56 -7.88
CA GLN A 138 0.31 19.48 -8.53
C GLN A 138 1.56 19.17 -7.68
N ILE A 139 1.59 18.01 -7.02
CA ILE A 139 2.66 17.63 -6.08
C ILE A 139 4.03 17.66 -6.75
N SER A 140 4.15 17.16 -7.99
CA SER A 140 5.41 17.21 -8.73
C SER A 140 5.93 18.63 -8.98
N GLU A 141 5.04 19.61 -9.17
CA GLU A 141 5.45 21.02 -9.29
C GLU A 141 5.85 21.59 -7.93
N SER A 142 5.05 21.32 -6.89
CA SER A 142 5.37 21.72 -5.51
C SER A 142 6.75 21.25 -5.07
N LEU A 143 7.12 20.00 -5.34
CA LEU A 143 8.42 19.42 -5.00
C LEU A 143 9.60 20.08 -5.74
N ASN A 144 9.35 20.72 -6.89
CA ASN A 144 10.38 21.43 -7.66
C ASN A 144 10.52 22.91 -7.26
N LYS A 145 9.57 23.46 -6.49
CA LYS A 145 9.61 24.86 -6.01
C LYS A 145 10.41 24.94 -4.72
N GLN A 146 11.59 25.60 -4.78
CA GLN A 146 12.52 25.65 -3.64
C GLN A 146 11.90 26.15 -2.34
N ASP A 147 11.05 27.19 -2.43
CA ASP A 147 10.42 27.82 -1.26
C ASP A 147 9.09 27.19 -0.83
N SER A 148 8.58 26.20 -1.58
CA SER A 148 7.30 25.55 -1.28
C SER A 148 7.31 24.93 0.13
N PHE A 149 6.26 25.22 0.91
CA PHE A 149 6.05 24.57 2.20
C PHE A 149 5.69 23.09 2.05
N ILE A 150 5.03 22.69 0.94
CA ILE A 150 4.81 21.28 0.61
C ILE A 150 6.15 20.56 0.39
N ARG A 151 7.08 21.17 -0.36
CA ARG A 151 8.42 20.61 -0.54
C ARG A 151 9.16 20.47 0.77
N LYS A 152 9.23 21.54 1.58
CA LYS A 152 9.91 21.54 2.88
C LYS A 152 9.38 20.43 3.80
N PHE A 153 8.06 20.24 3.84
CA PHE A 153 7.42 19.17 4.59
C PHE A 153 7.88 17.77 4.16
N PHE A 154 7.92 17.50 2.85
CA PHE A 154 8.39 16.20 2.35
C PHE A 154 9.90 16.00 2.49
N ASP A 155 10.70 17.07 2.36
CA ASP A 155 12.14 17.04 2.66
C ASP A 155 12.38 16.62 4.12
N GLU A 156 11.59 17.13 5.07
CA GLU A 156 11.68 16.74 6.49
C GLU A 156 11.32 15.26 6.73
N ILE A 157 10.27 14.75 6.06
CA ILE A 157 9.85 13.35 6.17
C ILE A 157 10.91 12.39 5.61
N THR A 158 11.43 12.70 4.42
CA THR A 158 12.40 11.85 3.72
C THR A 158 13.74 11.82 4.44
N ASN A 159 14.21 12.96 4.98
CA ASN A 159 15.45 13.03 5.75
C ASN A 159 15.41 12.20 7.05
N ARG A 160 14.26 12.09 7.73
CA ARG A 160 14.13 11.26 8.94
C ARG A 160 14.09 9.77 8.66
N SER A 161 13.34 9.37 7.64
CA SER A 161 13.21 7.97 7.21
C SER A 161 14.55 7.39 6.71
N GLY A 162 15.45 8.26 6.25
CA GLY A 162 16.77 7.90 5.73
C GLY A 162 17.76 7.36 6.76
N ASN A 163 17.58 7.53 8.07
CA ASN A 163 18.66 7.25 9.03
C ASN A 163 19.08 5.76 9.07
N VAL A 164 18.14 4.81 9.07
CA VAL A 164 18.46 3.36 9.11
C VAL A 164 18.94 2.86 7.75
N SER A 165 18.28 3.25 6.67
CA SER A 165 18.66 2.87 5.31
C SER A 165 20.01 3.46 4.90
N THR A 166 20.31 4.70 5.31
CA THR A 166 21.63 5.35 5.11
C THR A 166 22.72 4.67 5.94
N GLU A 167 22.42 4.29 7.19
CA GLU A 167 23.35 3.51 8.03
C GLU A 167 23.71 2.18 7.35
N LEU A 168 22.71 1.43 6.90
CA LEU A 168 22.91 0.17 6.20
C LEU A 168 23.68 0.36 4.88
N LEU A 169 23.31 1.36 4.07
CA LEU A 169 24.01 1.69 2.83
C LEU A 169 25.48 2.06 3.09
N THR A 170 25.76 2.76 4.17
CA THR A 170 27.13 3.11 4.58
C THR A 170 27.94 1.86 4.91
N LYS A 171 27.37 0.92 5.66
CA LYS A 171 28.02 -0.37 5.95
C LYS A 171 28.29 -1.16 4.66
N LEU A 172 27.32 -1.23 3.75
CA LEU A 172 27.48 -1.91 2.46
C LEU A 172 28.56 -1.26 1.58
N ARG A 173 28.64 0.07 1.55
CA ARG A 173 29.75 0.79 0.87
C ARG A 173 31.11 0.47 1.47
N GLN A 174 31.22 0.30 2.79
CA GLN A 174 32.48 -0.11 3.41
C GLN A 174 32.88 -1.53 2.97
N LEU A 175 31.92 -2.46 2.94
CA LEU A 175 32.15 -3.82 2.46
C LEU A 175 32.48 -3.87 0.96
N ALA A 176 31.94 -2.96 0.16
CA ALA A 176 32.20 -2.88 -1.28
C ALA A 176 33.60 -2.38 -1.63
N LYS A 177 34.37 -1.82 -0.68
CA LYS A 177 35.71 -1.28 -0.96
C LYS A 177 36.70 -2.33 -1.48
N ARG A 178 36.54 -3.60 -1.08
CA ARG A 178 37.40 -4.71 -1.47
C ARG A 178 36.60 -6.01 -1.49
N PRO A 179 36.97 -6.99 -2.33
CA PRO A 179 36.39 -8.31 -2.25
C PRO A 179 36.64 -8.96 -0.88
N PHE A 180 35.66 -9.71 -0.36
CA PHE A 180 35.77 -10.42 0.92
C PHE A 180 35.47 -11.92 0.75
N PRO A 181 36.14 -12.80 1.52
CA PRO A 181 35.99 -14.25 1.39
C PRO A 181 34.62 -14.73 1.87
N ALA A 182 34.09 -15.76 1.23
CA ALA A 182 32.89 -16.46 1.64
C ALA A 182 33.11 -17.20 2.96
N LEU A 183 32.13 -17.09 3.88
CA LEU A 183 32.16 -17.81 5.16
C LEU A 183 31.51 -19.20 5.11
N ARG A 184 30.87 -19.55 3.99
CA ARG A 184 30.34 -20.88 3.69
C ARG A 184 30.34 -21.13 2.19
N ALA A 185 30.17 -22.38 1.77
CA ALA A 185 30.02 -22.76 0.36
C ALA A 185 28.56 -22.84 -0.08
N GLY A 186 28.32 -22.76 -1.40
CA GLY A 186 27.03 -22.98 -2.06
C GLY A 186 26.25 -21.70 -2.38
N ASP A 187 25.08 -21.84 -3.04
CA ASP A 187 24.30 -20.71 -3.59
C ASP A 187 23.88 -19.66 -2.55
N THR A 188 23.82 -20.04 -1.28
CA THR A 188 23.44 -19.18 -0.17
C THR A 188 24.64 -18.53 0.54
N ALA A 189 25.87 -18.76 0.04
CA ALA A 189 27.11 -18.28 0.64
C ALA A 189 27.17 -16.76 0.77
N ILE A 190 26.74 -16.04 -0.28
CA ILE A 190 26.73 -14.57 -0.30
C ILE A 190 25.82 -14.00 0.80
N GLY A 191 24.58 -14.49 0.92
CA GLY A 191 23.61 -13.98 1.91
C GLY A 191 24.12 -14.12 3.33
N TYR A 192 24.57 -15.33 3.69
CA TYR A 192 25.10 -15.58 5.04
C TYR A 192 26.37 -14.82 5.33
N THR A 193 27.28 -14.73 4.36
CA THR A 193 28.53 -13.96 4.54
C THR A 193 28.21 -12.49 4.79
N LEU A 194 27.29 -11.92 3.99
CA LEU A 194 26.89 -10.53 4.10
C LEU A 194 26.19 -10.23 5.44
N GLU A 195 25.22 -11.05 5.84
CA GLU A 195 24.53 -10.93 7.14
C GLU A 195 25.54 -10.97 8.31
N THR A 196 26.46 -11.94 8.28
CA THR A 196 27.49 -12.09 9.32
C THR A 196 28.38 -10.85 9.39
N MET A 197 28.83 -10.32 8.25
CA MET A 197 29.68 -9.12 8.20
C MET A 197 28.96 -7.83 8.61
N LEU A 198 27.63 -7.80 8.50
CA LEU A 198 26.81 -6.70 9.01
C LEU A 198 26.53 -6.79 10.52
N GLY A 199 26.96 -7.88 11.16
CA GLY A 199 26.73 -8.17 12.57
C GLY A 199 25.32 -8.70 12.87
N ILE A 200 24.68 -9.32 11.88
CA ILE A 200 23.35 -9.92 12.02
C ILE A 200 23.53 -11.39 12.41
N GLU A 201 23.05 -11.78 13.59
CA GLU A 201 23.10 -13.18 14.02
C GLU A 201 22.15 -14.03 13.17
N ALA A 202 22.65 -15.14 12.64
CA ALA A 202 21.85 -16.09 11.89
C ALA A 202 20.72 -16.63 12.77
N ASN A 203 19.46 -16.34 12.39
CA ASN A 203 18.30 -16.83 13.11
C ASN A 203 17.16 -17.15 12.13
N SER A 204 16.22 -17.99 12.54
CA SER A 204 15.06 -18.41 11.73
C SER A 204 13.86 -17.47 11.88
N SER A 205 14.07 -16.25 12.38
CA SER A 205 13.01 -15.27 12.59
C SER A 205 12.39 -14.86 11.25
N LYS A 206 11.10 -14.54 11.29
CA LYS A 206 10.39 -13.90 10.17
C LYS A 206 10.51 -12.36 10.21
N LYS A 207 11.26 -11.81 11.18
CA LYS A 207 11.48 -10.37 11.29
C LYS A 207 12.55 -9.93 10.28
N PRO A 208 12.52 -8.67 9.81
CA PRO A 208 13.50 -8.18 8.86
C PRO A 208 14.92 -8.19 9.43
N ASP A 209 15.91 -8.44 8.58
CA ASP A 209 17.30 -8.71 8.98
C ASP A 209 17.98 -7.52 9.67
N TYR A 210 17.71 -6.30 9.20
CA TYR A 210 18.39 -5.08 9.67
C TYR A 210 17.41 -3.99 10.10
N LYS A 211 17.07 -3.96 11.39
CA LYS A 211 16.24 -2.89 12.01
C LYS A 211 14.96 -2.55 11.23
N GLY A 212 14.30 -3.55 10.64
CA GLY A 212 13.08 -3.37 9.83
C GLY A 212 13.28 -3.46 8.31
N ILE A 213 14.53 -3.54 7.84
CA ILE A 213 14.88 -3.74 6.43
C ILE A 213 15.32 -5.18 6.20
N GLU A 214 14.70 -5.86 5.24
CA GLU A 214 15.11 -7.18 4.73
C GLU A 214 16.34 -7.03 3.83
N ILE A 215 17.29 -7.97 3.88
CA ILE A 215 18.46 -8.00 2.99
C ILE A 215 18.39 -9.24 2.10
N LYS A 216 18.36 -9.02 0.78
CA LYS A 216 18.37 -10.12 -0.19
C LYS A 216 19.55 -9.96 -1.12
N SER A 217 20.30 -11.04 -1.31
CA SER A 217 21.40 -11.10 -2.26
C SER A 217 21.12 -12.15 -3.33
N GLY A 218 21.42 -11.85 -4.59
CA GLY A 218 21.09 -12.76 -5.68
C GLY A 218 21.55 -12.28 -7.05
N ARG A 219 21.41 -13.19 -8.03
CA ARG A 219 21.74 -12.99 -9.45
C ARG A 219 20.39 -12.92 -10.20
N GLY A 220 19.96 -11.72 -10.58
CA GLY A 220 18.53 -11.39 -10.77
C GLY A 220 17.83 -11.97 -12.00
N VAL A 221 16.47 -11.92 -12.01
CA VAL A 221 15.55 -11.89 -13.19
C VAL A 221 14.18 -11.28 -12.79
N LYS A 222 13.50 -10.54 -13.70
CA LYS A 222 12.16 -9.92 -13.50
C LYS A 222 11.11 -10.40 -14.53
N THR A 223 9.87 -10.69 -14.09
CA THR A 223 8.64 -10.79 -14.93
C THR A 223 7.41 -10.22 -14.16
N ARG A 224 6.20 -10.19 -14.77
CA ARG A 224 4.96 -9.53 -14.25
C ARG A 224 4.68 -9.78 -12.75
N THR A 225 4.24 -8.73 -12.05
CA THR A 225 4.17 -8.72 -10.57
C THR A 225 2.81 -9.19 -10.05
N THR A 226 2.75 -10.40 -9.49
CA THR A 226 1.70 -10.76 -8.54
C THR A 226 1.96 -10.00 -7.25
N LEU A 227 0.96 -9.30 -6.70
CA LEU A 227 1.12 -8.61 -5.42
C LEU A 227 1.28 -9.67 -4.32
N PHE A 228 0.27 -10.51 -4.14
CA PHE A 228 0.34 -11.62 -3.20
C PHE A 228 -0.73 -12.67 -3.53
N ALA A 229 -0.60 -13.84 -2.94
CA ALA A 229 -1.63 -14.87 -2.92
C ALA A 229 -2.26 -14.92 -1.52
N GLN A 230 -3.58 -14.88 -1.44
CA GLN A 230 -4.32 -14.93 -0.19
C GLN A 230 -5.68 -15.62 -0.38
N VAL A 231 -5.89 -16.73 0.31
CA VAL A 231 -7.21 -17.36 0.40
C VAL A 231 -8.16 -16.54 1.25
N ALA A 232 -9.46 -16.70 1.02
CA ALA A 232 -10.48 -16.07 1.83
C ALA A 232 -10.39 -16.52 3.29
N ASP A 233 -10.96 -15.73 4.18
CA ASP A 233 -11.21 -16.16 5.53
C ASP A 233 -12.39 -17.15 5.53
N TRP A 234 -12.06 -18.45 5.56
CA TRP A 234 -13.06 -19.52 5.54
C TRP A 234 -13.98 -19.51 6.76
N SER A 235 -13.55 -18.92 7.89
CA SER A 235 -14.40 -18.84 9.08
C SER A 235 -15.60 -17.92 8.81
N ASN A 236 -15.34 -16.78 8.16
CA ASN A 236 -16.32 -15.75 7.83
C ASN A 236 -16.99 -15.93 6.44
N SER A 237 -16.48 -16.86 5.62
CA SER A 237 -17.00 -17.11 4.27
C SER A 237 -18.13 -18.15 4.23
N PRO A 238 -19.16 -18.00 3.37
CA PRO A 238 -20.14 -19.05 3.13
C PRO A 238 -19.54 -20.34 2.54
N CYS A 239 -18.67 -20.22 1.53
CA CYS A 239 -17.86 -21.35 1.08
C CYS A 239 -16.69 -21.56 2.04
N LYS A 240 -16.43 -22.82 2.44
CA LYS A 240 -15.43 -23.15 3.47
C LYS A 240 -14.08 -23.61 2.93
N LYS A 241 -13.97 -23.71 1.60
CA LYS A 241 -12.74 -24.04 0.87
C LYS A 241 -12.92 -23.75 -0.62
N SER A 242 -11.81 -23.55 -1.31
CA SER A 242 -11.78 -23.27 -2.76
C SER A 242 -12.40 -24.39 -3.61
N ALA A 243 -12.38 -25.64 -3.13
CA ALA A 243 -13.05 -26.75 -3.82
C ALA A 243 -14.58 -26.58 -3.88
N GLU A 244 -15.20 -25.92 -2.90
CA GLU A 244 -16.65 -25.62 -2.90
C GLU A 244 -16.98 -24.52 -3.89
N ILE A 245 -16.14 -23.47 -3.96
CA ILE A 245 -16.26 -22.42 -4.98
C ILE A 245 -16.14 -23.04 -6.38
N LEU A 246 -15.14 -23.91 -6.58
CA LEU A 246 -14.99 -24.64 -7.84
C LEU A 246 -16.23 -25.49 -8.17
N ASN A 247 -16.79 -26.23 -7.19
CA ASN A 247 -17.98 -27.05 -7.41
C ASN A 247 -19.20 -26.23 -7.85
N LYS A 248 -19.38 -25.03 -7.28
CA LYS A 248 -20.52 -24.17 -7.59
C LYS A 248 -20.38 -23.43 -8.92
N TYR A 249 -19.17 -22.92 -9.22
CA TYR A 249 -18.98 -21.92 -10.28
C TYR A 249 -17.97 -22.35 -11.36
N GLY A 250 -17.34 -23.51 -11.22
CA GLY A 250 -16.39 -24.05 -12.19
C GLY A 250 -17.03 -24.50 -13.50
N TYR A 251 -16.19 -24.72 -14.49
CA TYR A 251 -16.57 -25.14 -15.83
C TYR A 251 -15.59 -26.17 -16.40
N GLU A 252 -16.07 -27.00 -17.33
CA GLU A 252 -15.24 -27.96 -18.06
C GLU A 252 -14.34 -27.26 -19.07
N ARG A 253 -13.09 -27.69 -19.15
CA ARG A 253 -12.14 -27.19 -20.16
C ARG A 253 -11.11 -28.27 -20.49
N GLY A 254 -11.37 -28.99 -21.58
CA GLY A 254 -10.67 -30.23 -21.91
C GLY A 254 -10.97 -31.28 -20.84
N ASP A 255 -9.96 -32.07 -20.45
CA ASP A 255 -10.09 -33.12 -19.44
C ASP A 255 -10.10 -32.61 -17.98
N ASP A 256 -10.07 -31.30 -17.78
CA ASP A 256 -10.05 -30.68 -16.45
C ASP A 256 -11.33 -29.89 -16.17
N PHE A 257 -11.69 -29.79 -14.89
CA PHE A 257 -12.71 -28.89 -14.40
C PHE A 257 -12.05 -27.71 -13.68
N LYS A 258 -12.33 -26.47 -14.09
CA LYS A 258 -11.56 -25.28 -13.70
C LYS A 258 -12.46 -24.12 -13.29
N LEU A 259 -11.94 -23.27 -12.42
CA LEU A 259 -12.43 -21.91 -12.21
C LEU A 259 -11.25 -20.97 -12.38
N TYR A 260 -11.01 -20.58 -13.64
CA TYR A 260 -10.00 -19.59 -14.00
C TYR A 260 -10.73 -18.33 -14.47
N CYS A 261 -10.77 -17.32 -13.59
CA CYS A 261 -11.46 -16.06 -13.86
C CYS A 261 -10.85 -14.93 -13.03
N THR A 262 -10.96 -13.70 -13.53
CA THR A 262 -10.62 -12.49 -12.79
C THR A 262 -11.89 -11.94 -12.12
N ILE A 263 -11.74 -11.47 -10.89
CA ILE A 263 -12.77 -10.83 -10.08
C ILE A 263 -12.36 -9.39 -9.81
N SER A 264 -13.32 -8.47 -9.94
CA SER A 264 -13.16 -7.05 -9.75
C SER A 264 -14.41 -6.47 -9.08
N THR A 265 -14.26 -5.31 -8.44
CA THR A 265 -15.37 -4.49 -7.92
C THR A 265 -16.15 -3.77 -9.03
N GLN A 266 -15.54 -3.62 -10.21
CA GLN A 266 -16.10 -2.80 -11.29
C GLN A 266 -17.13 -3.54 -12.14
N LYS A 267 -16.92 -4.85 -12.35
CA LYS A 267 -17.78 -5.66 -13.22
C LYS A 267 -17.87 -7.09 -12.76
N GLU A 268 -19.04 -7.65 -12.98
CA GLU A 268 -19.29 -9.09 -12.92
C GLU A 268 -18.61 -9.78 -14.11
N ASN A 269 -17.96 -10.92 -13.84
CA ASN A 269 -17.33 -11.72 -14.87
C ASN A 269 -18.32 -12.71 -15.51
N SER A 270 -17.88 -13.48 -16.51
CA SER A 270 -18.74 -14.41 -17.24
C SER A 270 -19.24 -15.61 -16.40
N GLN A 271 -18.64 -15.86 -15.23
CA GLN A 271 -19.09 -16.85 -14.26
C GLN A 271 -20.09 -16.24 -13.26
N GLY A 272 -20.47 -14.97 -13.41
CA GLY A 272 -21.38 -14.28 -12.52
C GLY A 272 -20.73 -13.80 -11.22
N LEU A 273 -19.40 -13.83 -11.10
CA LEU A 273 -18.69 -13.45 -9.87
C LEU A 273 -18.19 -12.01 -9.95
N SER A 274 -18.31 -11.28 -8.84
CA SER A 274 -17.80 -9.91 -8.67
C SER A 274 -17.40 -9.65 -7.22
N PHE A 275 -16.63 -8.59 -6.97
CA PHE A 275 -16.40 -8.11 -5.62
C PHE A 275 -17.37 -6.98 -5.23
N ILE A 276 -17.69 -6.92 -3.95
CA ILE A 276 -18.27 -5.76 -3.28
C ILE A 276 -17.36 -5.47 -2.08
N TYR A 277 -16.94 -4.21 -1.93
CA TYR A 277 -16.23 -3.77 -0.73
C TYR A 277 -17.25 -3.22 0.28
N ASP A 278 -17.37 -3.88 1.43
CA ASP A 278 -18.15 -3.41 2.55
C ASP A 278 -17.27 -2.53 3.45
N SER A 279 -17.47 -1.21 3.36
CA SER A 279 -16.70 -0.23 4.13
C SER A 279 -17.10 -0.16 5.60
N ILE A 280 -18.21 -0.78 6.01
CA ILE A 280 -18.64 -0.78 7.42
C ILE A 280 -17.83 -1.81 8.19
N THR A 281 -17.62 -2.99 7.61
CA THR A 281 -16.86 -4.09 8.20
C THR A 281 -15.41 -4.14 7.70
N ASP A 282 -15.04 -3.29 6.74
CA ASP A 282 -13.74 -3.31 6.05
C ASP A 282 -13.44 -4.68 5.42
N GLU A 283 -14.39 -5.18 4.63
CA GLU A 283 -14.32 -6.50 4.00
C GLU A 283 -14.41 -6.42 2.48
N LEU A 284 -13.53 -7.14 1.79
CA LEU A 284 -13.70 -7.45 0.38
C LEU A 284 -14.50 -8.76 0.25
N GLN A 285 -15.70 -8.66 -0.30
CA GLN A 285 -16.64 -9.77 -0.38
C GLN A 285 -16.82 -10.21 -1.84
N GLU A 286 -16.68 -11.50 -2.12
CA GLU A 286 -17.00 -12.09 -3.43
C GLU A 286 -18.48 -12.47 -3.46
N TRP A 287 -19.18 -12.03 -4.50
CA TRP A 287 -20.61 -12.25 -4.70
C TRP A 287 -20.90 -12.89 -6.05
N TYR A 288 -21.83 -13.84 -6.05
CA TYR A 288 -22.43 -14.39 -7.26
C TYR A 288 -23.71 -13.61 -7.60
N ARG A 289 -23.78 -13.06 -8.82
CA ARG A 289 -24.91 -12.26 -9.35
C ARG A 289 -25.37 -11.14 -8.41
N LYS A 290 -24.46 -10.65 -7.58
CA LYS A 290 -24.71 -9.66 -6.50
C LYS A 290 -25.83 -10.05 -5.53
N SER A 291 -26.13 -11.34 -5.39
CA SER A 291 -27.24 -11.84 -4.57
C SER A 291 -26.84 -12.93 -3.59
N GLU A 292 -25.81 -13.72 -3.91
CA GLU A 292 -25.28 -14.76 -3.02
C GLU A 292 -23.83 -14.42 -2.64
N LEU A 293 -23.56 -14.26 -1.35
CA LEU A 293 -22.21 -14.11 -0.83
C LEU A 293 -21.45 -15.44 -0.97
N VAL A 294 -20.25 -15.39 -1.53
CA VAL A 294 -19.42 -16.56 -1.83
C VAL A 294 -18.29 -16.72 -0.81
N ALA A 295 -17.50 -15.66 -0.65
CA ALA A 295 -16.29 -15.65 0.17
C ALA A 295 -15.95 -14.23 0.65
N VAL A 296 -15.22 -14.13 1.75
CA VAL A 296 -14.90 -12.87 2.43
C VAL A 296 -13.40 -12.79 2.72
N TRP A 297 -12.80 -11.62 2.45
CA TRP A 297 -11.45 -11.27 2.86
C TRP A 297 -11.52 -10.02 3.74
N PRO A 298 -11.22 -10.13 5.05
CA PRO A 298 -11.01 -8.98 5.90
C PRO A 298 -9.88 -8.07 5.37
N GLY A 299 -10.08 -6.76 5.42
CA GLY A 299 -9.14 -5.78 4.90
C GLY A 299 -7.81 -5.79 5.64
N ASP A 300 -7.83 -6.02 6.95
CA ASP A 300 -6.63 -6.15 7.79
C ASP A 300 -5.78 -7.37 7.40
N LEU A 301 -6.42 -8.50 7.10
CA LEU A 301 -5.78 -9.71 6.57
C LEU A 301 -5.06 -9.40 5.25
N LEU A 302 -5.71 -8.71 4.32
CA LEU A 302 -5.12 -8.35 3.03
C LEU A 302 -3.95 -7.36 3.20
N ARG A 303 -4.10 -6.33 4.03
CA ARG A 303 -3.03 -5.35 4.31
C ARG A 303 -1.83 -5.99 5.00
N LYS A 304 -2.07 -6.87 5.98
CA LYS A 304 -1.01 -7.65 6.63
C LYS A 304 -0.27 -8.51 5.63
N ARG A 305 -1.00 -9.24 4.77
CA ARG A 305 -0.40 -10.08 3.73
C ARG A 305 0.44 -9.27 2.73
N LEU A 306 -0.04 -8.08 2.35
CA LEU A 306 0.70 -7.16 1.49
C LEU A 306 2.02 -6.73 2.14
N LYS A 307 2.00 -6.27 3.40
CA LYS A 307 3.21 -5.84 4.14
C LYS A 307 4.19 -6.99 4.38
N GLU A 308 3.70 -8.19 4.72
CA GLU A 308 4.53 -9.39 4.87
C GLU A 308 5.25 -9.75 3.56
N LYS A 309 4.57 -9.60 2.42
CA LYS A 309 5.14 -9.98 1.12
C LYS A 309 6.13 -8.95 0.58
N HIS A 310 5.88 -7.67 0.87
CA HIS A 310 6.64 -6.53 0.35
C HIS A 310 7.19 -5.67 1.47
N THR A 311 7.91 -6.29 2.39
CA THR A 311 8.69 -5.55 3.38
C THR A 311 9.79 -4.74 2.69
N GLU A 312 10.12 -3.58 3.24
CA GLU A 312 11.29 -2.81 2.81
C GLU A 312 12.52 -3.70 2.71
N THR A 313 13.16 -3.71 1.54
CA THR A 313 14.21 -4.66 1.18
C THR A 313 15.38 -3.97 0.48
N PHE A 314 16.60 -4.32 0.88
CA PHE A 314 17.83 -4.04 0.17
C PHE A 314 18.23 -5.26 -0.67
N TRP A 315 18.16 -5.11 -1.99
CA TRP A 315 18.57 -6.12 -2.96
C TRP A 315 20.02 -5.87 -3.35
N VAL A 316 20.93 -6.61 -2.71
CA VAL A 316 22.38 -6.46 -2.89
C VAL A 316 22.86 -7.33 -4.05
N GLU A 317 23.43 -6.68 -5.06
CA GLU A 317 24.08 -7.32 -6.18
C GLU A 317 25.58 -7.44 -5.91
N ALA A 318 26.15 -8.62 -6.18
CA ALA A 318 27.58 -8.84 -6.07
C ALA A 318 28.08 -9.81 -7.14
N ASN A 319 29.34 -9.62 -7.52
CA ASN A 319 30.10 -10.60 -8.28
C ASN A 319 30.80 -11.57 -7.34
N SER A 320 31.09 -12.75 -7.88
CA SER A 320 31.89 -13.78 -7.22
C SER A 320 33.12 -14.09 -8.04
N GLN A 321 34.27 -14.24 -7.37
CA GLN A 321 35.52 -14.70 -7.95
C GLN A 321 36.22 -15.66 -6.99
N THR A 322 36.92 -16.67 -7.50
CA THR A 322 37.71 -17.57 -6.65
C THR A 322 39.15 -17.07 -6.57
N ILE A 323 39.65 -16.84 -5.35
CA ILE A 323 41.04 -16.46 -5.05
C ILE A 323 41.61 -17.54 -4.14
N ASP A 324 42.71 -18.19 -4.55
CA ASP A 324 43.38 -19.24 -3.78
C ASP A 324 42.45 -20.37 -3.29
N GLY A 325 41.48 -20.75 -4.13
CA GLY A 325 40.50 -21.80 -3.83
C GLY A 325 39.34 -21.36 -2.94
N VAL A 326 39.29 -20.08 -2.53
CA VAL A 326 38.20 -19.51 -1.72
C VAL A 326 37.37 -18.55 -2.56
N GLU A 327 36.05 -18.74 -2.55
CA GLU A 327 35.12 -17.80 -3.18
C GLU A 327 35.17 -16.46 -2.46
N HIS A 328 35.27 -15.37 -3.21
CA HIS A 328 35.25 -14.00 -2.71
C HIS A 328 34.12 -13.22 -3.38
N PHE A 329 33.43 -12.40 -2.62
CA PHE A 329 32.33 -11.57 -3.10
C PHE A 329 32.77 -10.11 -3.22
N GLN A 330 32.40 -9.47 -4.32
CA GLN A 330 32.55 -8.04 -4.55
C GLN A 330 31.18 -7.42 -4.74
N LEU A 331 30.72 -6.61 -3.78
CA LEU A 331 29.44 -5.91 -3.90
C LEU A 331 29.52 -4.86 -5.01
N LEU A 332 28.46 -4.73 -5.79
CA LEU A 332 28.37 -3.82 -6.93
C LEU A 332 27.34 -2.73 -6.70
N SER A 333 26.12 -3.13 -6.39
CA SER A 333 24.98 -2.24 -6.31
C SER A 333 23.98 -2.71 -5.25
N VAL A 334 23.11 -1.79 -4.85
CA VAL A 334 21.96 -2.07 -4.00
C VAL A 334 20.74 -1.44 -4.62
N THR A 335 19.71 -2.24 -4.93
CA THR A 335 18.38 -1.70 -5.17
C THR A 335 17.61 -1.69 -3.85
N HIS A 336 17.18 -0.54 -3.39
CA HIS A 336 16.34 -0.35 -2.21
C HIS A 336 14.88 -0.23 -2.63
N THR A 337 14.05 -1.14 -2.16
CA THR A 337 12.58 -1.08 -2.31
C THR A 337 11.95 -0.82 -0.95
N ARG A 338 11.03 0.14 -0.85
CA ARG A 338 10.32 0.47 0.40
C ARG A 338 8.99 -0.29 0.50
N SER A 339 8.47 -0.36 1.72
CA SER A 339 7.16 -0.98 1.99
C SER A 339 6.03 -0.27 1.23
N PRO A 340 4.97 -0.98 0.82
CA PRO A 340 3.83 -0.39 0.13
C PRO A 340 2.99 0.50 1.06
N ILE A 341 2.26 1.43 0.45
CA ILE A 341 1.30 2.32 1.11
C ILE A 341 0.03 1.54 1.45
N ALA A 342 -0.05 0.95 2.64
CA ALA A 342 -1.09 -0.01 2.97
C ALA A 342 -2.49 0.62 3.06
N SER A 343 -2.57 1.91 3.39
CA SER A 343 -3.81 2.69 3.35
C SER A 343 -4.45 2.72 1.95
N GLN A 344 -3.67 2.55 0.87
CA GLN A 344 -4.16 2.57 -0.50
C GLN A 344 -4.67 1.23 -1.02
N LEU A 345 -4.44 0.11 -0.31
CA LEU A 345 -4.83 -1.22 -0.79
C LEU A 345 -6.34 -1.34 -1.08
N MET A 346 -7.17 -0.99 -0.10
CA MET A 346 -8.64 -1.11 -0.24
C MET A 346 -9.21 -0.08 -1.23
N PRO A 347 -8.78 1.20 -1.24
CA PRO A 347 -9.13 2.14 -2.31
C PRO A 347 -8.84 1.61 -3.72
N LEU A 348 -7.68 0.99 -3.94
CA LEU A 348 -7.27 0.46 -5.25
C LEU A 348 -8.04 -0.82 -5.64
N LEU A 349 -8.45 -1.63 -4.66
CA LEU A 349 -9.41 -2.73 -4.87
C LEU A 349 -10.80 -2.20 -5.23
N GLN A 350 -11.27 -1.18 -4.50
CA GLN A 350 -12.58 -0.57 -4.71
C GLN A 350 -12.69 0.12 -6.08
N SER A 351 -11.61 0.71 -6.59
CA SER A 351 -11.56 1.30 -7.93
C SER A 351 -11.33 0.26 -9.05
N GLY A 352 -11.00 -0.98 -8.69
CA GLY A 352 -10.73 -2.06 -9.62
C GLY A 352 -9.36 -2.03 -10.28
N VAL A 353 -8.47 -1.13 -9.84
CA VAL A 353 -7.05 -1.12 -10.24
C VAL A 353 -6.37 -2.41 -9.77
N ILE A 354 -6.73 -2.88 -8.57
CA ILE A 354 -6.39 -4.23 -8.09
C ILE A 354 -7.55 -5.18 -8.38
N THR A 355 -7.21 -6.35 -8.90
CA THR A 355 -8.14 -7.45 -9.16
C THR A 355 -7.60 -8.74 -8.56
N MET A 356 -8.43 -9.78 -8.50
CA MET A 356 -8.02 -11.11 -8.04
C MET A 356 -8.29 -12.16 -9.12
N ASP A 357 -7.32 -13.02 -9.40
CA ASP A 357 -7.54 -14.20 -10.25
C ASP A 357 -7.81 -15.43 -9.38
N HIS A 358 -8.97 -16.07 -9.58
CA HIS A 358 -9.16 -17.46 -9.18
C HIS A 358 -8.40 -18.37 -10.15
N LEU A 359 -7.63 -19.31 -9.59
CA LEU A 359 -6.85 -20.30 -10.34
C LEU A 359 -7.04 -21.70 -9.75
N ILE A 360 -8.31 -22.12 -9.68
CA ILE A 360 -8.71 -23.41 -9.09
C ILE A 360 -8.89 -24.44 -10.21
N LYS A 361 -8.31 -25.63 -10.04
CA LYS A 361 -8.38 -26.73 -11.00
C LYS A 361 -8.64 -28.05 -10.29
N ARG A 362 -9.55 -28.85 -10.83
CA ARG A 362 -9.67 -30.29 -10.60
C ARG A 362 -9.15 -31.02 -11.82
N ASN A 363 -8.17 -31.90 -11.64
CA ASN A 363 -7.63 -32.71 -12.73
C ASN A 363 -8.51 -33.94 -13.03
N ALA A 364 -8.21 -34.65 -14.12
CA ALA A 364 -8.92 -35.88 -14.52
C ALA A 364 -8.94 -36.99 -13.44
N LYS A 365 -8.02 -36.96 -12.47
CA LYS A 365 -7.98 -37.88 -11.31
C LYS A 365 -8.82 -37.41 -10.12
N GLY A 366 -9.57 -36.32 -10.26
CA GLY A 366 -10.42 -35.74 -9.21
C GLY A 366 -9.69 -34.86 -8.17
N ARG A 367 -8.36 -34.73 -8.25
CA ARG A 367 -7.59 -33.90 -7.30
C ARG A 367 -7.82 -32.42 -7.57
N VAL A 368 -8.25 -31.69 -6.54
CA VAL A 368 -8.40 -30.22 -6.59
C VAL A 368 -7.11 -29.55 -6.12
N SER A 369 -6.69 -28.51 -6.84
CA SER A 369 -5.58 -27.63 -6.49
C SER A 369 -5.96 -26.18 -6.77
N GLU A 370 -5.64 -25.29 -5.85
CA GLU A 370 -5.71 -23.85 -6.05
C GLU A 370 -4.27 -23.29 -6.04
N LYS A 371 -3.91 -22.52 -7.07
CA LYS A 371 -2.58 -21.87 -7.14
C LYS A 371 -2.47 -20.61 -6.26
N GLY A 372 -3.46 -20.41 -5.39
CA GLY A 372 -3.75 -19.21 -4.62
C GLY A 372 -4.67 -18.25 -5.39
N PRO A 373 -5.65 -17.62 -4.74
CA PRO A 373 -6.29 -16.43 -5.28
C PRO A 373 -5.24 -15.33 -5.37
N LEU A 374 -4.94 -14.88 -6.59
CA LEU A 374 -3.80 -14.00 -6.84
C LEU A 374 -4.29 -12.56 -6.98
N PHE A 375 -3.92 -11.71 -6.02
CA PHE A 375 -4.14 -10.27 -6.10
C PHE A 375 -3.10 -9.65 -7.03
N LYS A 376 -3.58 -8.91 -8.03
CA LYS A 376 -2.79 -8.42 -9.16
C LYS A 376 -3.14 -6.98 -9.50
N MET A 377 -2.15 -6.31 -10.08
CA MET A 377 -2.20 -4.95 -10.56
C MET A 377 -1.35 -4.86 -11.83
N ASN A 378 -1.64 -3.90 -12.72
CA ASN A 378 -0.78 -3.69 -13.88
C ASN A 378 0.54 -3.05 -13.46
N LYS A 379 1.61 -3.32 -14.22
CA LYS A 379 2.94 -2.79 -13.91
C LYS A 379 2.98 -1.25 -13.89
N GLY A 380 2.22 -0.60 -14.77
CA GLY A 380 2.13 0.86 -14.85
C GLY A 380 1.32 1.54 -13.75
N ASP A 381 0.68 0.74 -12.89
CA ASP A 381 -0.12 1.20 -11.75
C ASP A 381 0.59 0.92 -10.41
N LEU A 382 1.77 0.27 -10.43
CA LEU A 382 2.52 -0.07 -9.21
C LEU A 382 2.93 1.17 -8.41
N ASP A 383 3.16 2.28 -9.10
CA ASP A 383 3.49 3.58 -8.52
C ASP A 383 2.33 4.20 -7.71
N LEU A 384 1.12 3.63 -7.78
CA LEU A 384 0.01 4.00 -6.89
C LEU A 384 0.09 3.33 -5.51
N LEU A 385 0.90 2.29 -5.37
CA LEU A 385 0.96 1.46 -4.16
C LEU A 385 2.38 1.32 -3.59
N PHE A 386 3.40 1.36 -4.44
CA PHE A 386 4.79 1.15 -4.07
C PHE A 386 5.61 2.42 -4.30
N PRO A 387 6.49 2.77 -3.35
CA PRO A 387 7.51 3.76 -3.60
C PRO A 387 8.48 3.31 -4.70
N ASP A 388 9.07 4.26 -5.41
CA ASP A 388 10.01 3.95 -6.48
C ASP A 388 11.27 3.25 -5.93
N PRO A 389 11.72 2.15 -6.56
CA PRO A 389 12.99 1.54 -6.20
C PRO A 389 14.16 2.48 -6.50
N ILE A 390 15.03 2.70 -5.52
CA ILE A 390 16.26 3.50 -5.70
C ILE A 390 17.44 2.55 -5.83
N THR A 391 18.27 2.73 -6.86
CA THR A 391 19.49 1.92 -7.02
C THR A 391 20.72 2.75 -6.70
N TYR A 392 21.55 2.24 -5.79
CA TYR A 392 22.82 2.82 -5.39
C TYR A 392 23.97 1.97 -5.94
N VAL A 393 24.89 2.59 -6.67
CA VAL A 393 26.18 1.96 -6.98
C VAL A 393 27.06 2.07 -5.72
N LEU A 394 27.72 0.96 -5.37
CA LEU A 394 28.56 0.87 -4.16
C LEU A 394 30.05 1.11 -4.45
N GLY A 395 30.46 1.03 -5.73
CA GLY A 395 31.82 1.22 -6.22
C GLY A 395 32.16 2.65 -6.58
#